data_AF-A0A6L4ASL1-F1
#
_entry.id   AF-A0A6L4ASL1-F1
#
_cell.length_a   1.000
_cell.length_b   1.000
_cell.length_c   1.000
_cell.angle_alpha   90.00
_cell.angle_beta   90.00
_cell.angle_gamma   90.00
#
_symmetry.space_group_name_H-M   'P 1'
#
loop_
_entity.id
_entity.type
_entity.pdbx_description
1 polymer ?
#
loop_
_entity_poly.entity_id
_entity_poly.type
_entity_poly.pdbx_seq_one_letter_code
_entity_poly.pdbx_strand_id
1 'polypeptide(L)'
;MLFAVLTALYWLVQRGRDLPDTLVTNRVLLFALWYLIVVLILVIGFVLARNLFKLWIERRQHALGTRFKTKLVATYIGLSLAPVLALFLFANELLQGSIDRWFSASVSGVLEQGNSVAQALHDAMAEHNLRDAARLARELEGLALDEPTGRTTASRRLARGREETGAAFVALYDRDEFVHAVVDPATGLADLPELGRGLPREALERGRA
;
A
#
# COMPACT_ATOMS: atom_id res chain seq x y z
N MET A 1 -19.83 -31.40 -32.72
CA MET A 1 -20.12 -30.29 -31.79
C MET A 1 -20.16 -30.78 -30.35
N LEU A 2 -21.06 -31.72 -29.99
CA LEU A 2 -21.10 -32.33 -28.65
C LEU A 2 -19.74 -32.94 -28.25
N PHE A 3 -19.07 -33.62 -29.19
CA PHE A 3 -17.74 -34.22 -28.99
C PHE A 3 -16.65 -33.20 -28.63
N ALA A 4 -16.57 -32.04 -29.27
CA ALA A 4 -15.53 -31.05 -28.98
C ALA A 4 -15.70 -30.45 -27.56
N VAL A 5 -16.95 -30.23 -27.15
CA VAL A 5 -17.28 -29.78 -25.79
C VAL A 5 -16.94 -30.87 -24.78
N LEU A 6 -17.27 -32.13 -25.06
CA LEU A 6 -16.92 -33.29 -24.23
C LEU A 6 -15.41 -33.49 -24.11
N THR A 7 -14.65 -33.34 -25.19
CA THR A 7 -13.18 -33.47 -25.19
C THR A 7 -12.52 -32.34 -24.40
N ALA A 8 -13.02 -31.10 -24.54
CA ALA A 8 -12.54 -29.97 -23.74
C ALA A 8 -12.87 -30.14 -22.25
N LEU A 9 -14.07 -30.63 -21.93
CA LEU A 9 -14.50 -30.96 -20.56
C LEU A 9 -13.63 -32.08 -19.97
N TYR A 10 -13.30 -33.10 -20.77
CA TYR A 10 -12.49 -34.24 -20.36
C TYR A 10 -11.02 -33.86 -20.11
N TRP A 11 -10.40 -33.13 -21.03
CA TRP A 11 -9.02 -32.63 -20.90
C TRP A 11 -8.86 -31.77 -19.65
N LEU A 12 -9.91 -31.03 -19.33
CA LEU A 12 -9.96 -30.15 -18.19
C LEU A 12 -10.07 -30.88 -16.84
N VAL A 13 -10.97 -31.86 -16.75
CA VAL A 13 -11.14 -32.66 -15.53
C VAL A 13 -9.87 -33.44 -15.19
N GLN A 14 -9.10 -33.87 -16.19
CA GLN A 14 -7.83 -34.55 -15.93
C GLN A 14 -6.76 -33.63 -15.33
N ARG A 15 -6.70 -32.36 -15.76
CA ARG A 15 -5.65 -31.43 -15.33
C ARG A 15 -5.77 -30.97 -13.87
N GLY A 16 -6.94 -31.17 -13.26
CA GLY A 16 -7.22 -30.81 -11.87
C GLY A 16 -6.98 -31.92 -10.83
N ARG A 17 -6.62 -33.15 -11.25
CA ARG A 17 -6.49 -34.31 -10.32
C ARG A 17 -5.13 -34.44 -9.63
N ASP A 18 -4.12 -33.68 -10.04
CA ASP A 18 -2.73 -33.84 -9.55
C ASP A 18 -2.33 -32.84 -8.43
N LEU A 19 -3.28 -32.37 -7.60
CA LEU A 19 -3.01 -31.33 -6.59
C LEU A 19 -3.10 -31.87 -5.14
N PRO A 20 -2.10 -31.62 -4.28
CA PRO A 20 -2.02 -32.15 -2.90
C PRO A 20 -3.01 -31.51 -1.92
N ASP A 21 -3.62 -32.34 -1.07
CA ASP A 21 -4.82 -32.12 -0.23
C ASP A 21 -4.84 -30.87 0.67
N THR A 22 -3.69 -30.29 1.02
CA THR A 22 -3.59 -29.15 1.96
C THR A 22 -3.76 -27.77 1.31
N LEU A 23 -3.63 -27.67 -0.02
CA LEU A 23 -3.90 -26.45 -0.80
C LEU A 23 -5.25 -26.51 -1.55
N VAL A 24 -5.97 -27.64 -1.45
CA VAL A 24 -7.12 -27.96 -2.29
C VAL A 24 -8.31 -27.05 -2.02
N THR A 25 -8.65 -26.72 -0.77
CA THR A 25 -9.94 -26.07 -0.47
C THR A 25 -10.11 -24.70 -1.12
N ASN A 26 -9.10 -23.83 -1.10
CA ASN A 26 -9.23 -22.49 -1.70
C ASN A 26 -8.78 -22.47 -3.17
N ARG A 27 -7.66 -23.14 -3.50
CA ARG A 27 -7.09 -23.08 -4.84
C ARG A 27 -7.88 -23.91 -5.85
N VAL A 28 -8.41 -25.07 -5.46
CA VAL A 28 -9.25 -25.89 -6.35
C VAL A 28 -10.64 -25.30 -6.50
N LEU A 29 -11.20 -24.65 -5.47
CA LEU A 29 -12.48 -23.95 -5.60
C LEU A 29 -12.39 -22.77 -6.57
N LEU A 30 -11.34 -21.94 -6.45
CA LEU A 30 -11.09 -20.84 -7.38
C LEU A 30 -10.81 -21.33 -8.80
N PHE A 31 -10.08 -22.44 -8.95
CA PHE A 31 -9.81 -23.06 -10.25
C PHE A 31 -11.09 -23.61 -10.88
N ALA A 32 -11.89 -24.35 -10.12
CA ALA A 32 -13.18 -24.87 -10.56
C ALA A 32 -14.14 -23.74 -10.97
N LEU A 33 -14.18 -22.66 -10.19
CA LEU A 33 -15.01 -21.49 -10.50
C LEU A 33 -14.54 -20.77 -11.75
N TRP A 34 -13.23 -20.55 -11.90
CA TRP A 34 -12.65 -19.96 -13.11
C TRP A 34 -12.97 -20.78 -14.35
N TYR A 35 -12.81 -22.10 -14.28
CA TYR A 35 -13.12 -22.99 -15.38
C TYR A 35 -14.61 -23.07 -15.70
N LEU A 36 -15.47 -23.08 -14.69
CA LEU A 36 -16.91 -23.01 -14.87
C LEU A 36 -17.30 -21.74 -15.65
N ILE A 37 -16.73 -20.60 -15.27
CA ILE A 37 -16.95 -19.32 -15.96
C ILE A 37 -16.46 -19.40 -17.40
N VAL A 38 -15.25 -19.91 -17.65
CA VAL A 38 -14.68 -20.05 -19.00
C VAL A 38 -15.56 -20.94 -19.89
N VAL A 39 -16.01 -22.09 -19.38
CA VAL A 39 -16.90 -23.00 -20.11
C VAL A 39 -18.24 -22.32 -20.40
N LEU A 40 -18.81 -21.60 -19.43
CA LEU A 40 -20.08 -20.90 -19.60
C LEU A 40 -19.97 -19.81 -20.68
N ILE A 41 -18.89 -19.02 -20.68
CA ILE A 41 -18.60 -18.03 -21.71
C ILE A 41 -18.44 -18.70 -23.08
N LEU A 42 -17.73 -19.82 -23.16
CA LEU A 42 -17.56 -20.59 -24.40
C LEU A 42 -18.90 -21.10 -24.96
N VAL A 43 -19.77 -21.64 -24.10
CA VAL A 43 -21.11 -22.11 -24.51
C VAL A 43 -21.96 -20.95 -25.01
N ILE A 44 -22.03 -19.85 -24.25
CA ILE A 44 -22.80 -18.67 -24.64
C ILE A 44 -22.25 -18.07 -25.93
N GLY A 45 -20.93 -17.86 -26.02
CA GLY A 45 -20.25 -17.34 -27.20
C GLY A 45 -20.47 -18.22 -28.43
N PHE A 46 -20.46 -19.53 -28.26
CA PHE A 46 -20.77 -20.47 -29.34
C PHE A 46 -22.23 -20.40 -29.80
N VAL A 47 -23.19 -20.33 -28.86
CA VAL A 47 -24.61 -20.17 -29.18
C VAL A 47 -24.85 -18.85 -29.91
N LEU A 48 -24.25 -17.75 -29.44
CA LEU A 48 -24.29 -16.44 -30.09
C LEU A 48 -23.67 -16.51 -31.49
N ALA A 49 -22.48 -17.08 -31.62
CA ALA A 49 -21.80 -17.21 -32.91
C ALA A 49 -22.66 -18.02 -33.88
N ARG A 50 -23.22 -19.15 -33.47
CA ARG A 50 -24.16 -19.94 -34.29
C ARG A 50 -25.36 -19.10 -34.74
N ASN A 51 -25.93 -18.30 -33.83
CA ASN A 51 -27.09 -17.48 -34.14
C ASN A 51 -26.73 -16.32 -35.08
N LEU A 52 -25.56 -15.70 -34.90
CA LEU A 52 -25.00 -14.68 -35.78
C LEU A 52 -24.69 -15.24 -37.17
N PHE A 53 -24.04 -16.41 -37.26
CA PHE A 53 -23.74 -17.08 -38.52
C PHE A 53 -25.02 -17.41 -39.29
N LYS A 54 -26.05 -17.94 -38.61
CA LYS A 54 -27.36 -18.19 -39.22
C LYS A 54 -28.00 -16.89 -39.74
N LEU A 55 -27.97 -15.83 -38.94
CA LEU A 55 -28.51 -14.52 -39.31
C LEU A 55 -27.75 -13.89 -40.48
N TRP A 56 -26.43 -14.06 -40.53
CA TRP A 56 -25.56 -13.55 -41.58
C TRP A 56 -25.77 -14.28 -42.91
N ILE A 57 -25.95 -15.60 -42.86
CA ILE A 57 -26.29 -16.43 -44.02
C ILE A 57 -27.71 -16.11 -44.53
N GLU A 58 -28.71 -16.00 -43.65
CA GLU A 58 -30.07 -15.61 -44.02
C GLU A 58 -30.14 -14.21 -44.64
N ARG A 59 -29.24 -13.28 -44.26
CA ARG A 59 -29.10 -11.97 -44.92
C ARG A 59 -28.59 -12.08 -46.36
N ARG A 60 -27.73 -13.06 -46.68
CA ARG A 60 -27.19 -13.24 -48.04
C ARG A 60 -28.14 -13.97 -48.99
N GLN A 61 -29.08 -14.77 -48.48
CA GLN A 61 -29.94 -15.62 -49.33
C GLN A 61 -31.20 -14.92 -49.89
N HIS A 62 -31.37 -13.60 -49.72
CA HIS A 62 -32.47 -12.83 -50.33
C HIS A 62 -33.87 -13.50 -50.26
N ALA A 63 -34.17 -14.20 -49.16
CA ALA A 63 -35.48 -14.82 -48.99
C ALA A 63 -36.55 -13.72 -48.81
N LEU A 64 -37.55 -13.69 -49.70
CA LEU A 64 -38.69 -12.78 -49.71
C LEU A 64 -39.26 -12.62 -48.28
N GLY A 65 -38.98 -11.49 -47.61
CA GLY A 65 -39.37 -11.22 -46.21
C GLY A 65 -38.28 -10.61 -45.31
N THR A 66 -37.01 -10.57 -45.74
CA THR A 66 -35.86 -10.12 -44.93
C THR A 66 -36.00 -8.69 -44.38
N ARG A 67 -36.66 -7.77 -45.10
CA ARG A 67 -36.86 -6.38 -44.66
C ARG A 67 -37.76 -6.29 -43.42
N PHE A 68 -38.79 -7.14 -43.34
CA PHE A 68 -39.69 -7.20 -42.18
C PHE A 68 -38.98 -7.81 -40.97
N LYS A 69 -38.25 -8.92 -41.19
CA LYS A 69 -37.44 -9.59 -40.15
C LYS A 69 -36.37 -8.65 -39.57
N THR A 70 -35.70 -7.87 -40.41
CA THR A 70 -34.64 -6.94 -39.97
C THR A 70 -35.19 -5.78 -39.15
N LYS A 71 -36.34 -5.21 -39.56
CA LYS A 71 -37.03 -4.15 -38.80
C LYS A 71 -37.50 -4.67 -37.43
N LEU A 72 -38.07 -5.87 -37.39
CA LEU A 72 -38.49 -6.51 -36.15
C LEU A 72 -37.32 -6.76 -35.19
N VAL A 73 -36.20 -7.30 -35.69
CA VAL A 73 -34.99 -7.55 -34.90
C VAL A 73 -34.38 -6.25 -34.38
N ALA A 74 -34.32 -5.19 -35.20
CA ALA A 74 -33.82 -3.89 -34.76
C ALA A 74 -34.68 -3.29 -33.63
N THR A 75 -36.01 -3.37 -33.74
CA THR A 75 -36.92 -2.94 -32.67
C THR A 75 -36.73 -3.78 -31.41
N TYR A 76 -36.56 -5.09 -31.53
CA TYR A 76 -36.34 -5.99 -30.39
C TYR A 76 -35.02 -5.68 -29.67
N ILE A 77 -33.95 -5.46 -30.42
CA ILE A 77 -32.66 -5.03 -29.87
C ILE A 77 -32.83 -3.70 -29.15
N GLY A 78 -33.43 -2.69 -29.80
CA GLY A 78 -33.68 -1.38 -29.18
C GLY A 78 -34.50 -1.47 -27.88
N LEU A 79 -35.57 -2.28 -27.88
CA LEU A 79 -36.43 -2.47 -26.72
C LEU A 79 -35.69 -3.19 -25.58
N SER A 80 -34.83 -4.17 -25.89
CA SER A 80 -34.00 -4.87 -24.90
C SER A 80 -32.83 -4.02 -24.40
N LEU A 81 -32.37 -3.05 -25.19
CA LEU A 81 -31.22 -2.22 -24.83
C LEU A 81 -31.60 -1.17 -23.79
N ALA A 82 -32.84 -0.67 -23.81
CA ALA A 82 -33.34 0.29 -22.83
C ALA A 82 -33.18 -0.19 -21.36
N PRO A 83 -33.66 -1.38 -20.95
CA PRO A 83 -33.48 -1.86 -19.58
C PRO A 83 -32.02 -2.18 -19.25
N VAL A 84 -31.21 -2.61 -20.21
CA VAL A 84 -29.77 -2.86 -20.01
C VAL A 84 -29.01 -1.57 -19.73
N LEU A 85 -29.30 -0.50 -20.48
CA LEU A 85 -28.71 0.82 -20.26
C LEU A 85 -29.14 1.40 -18.91
N ALA A 86 -30.41 1.26 -18.53
CA ALA A 86 -30.88 1.69 -17.21
C ALA A 86 -30.14 0.97 -16.08
N LEU A 87 -29.99 -0.36 -16.18
CA LEU A 87 -29.20 -1.17 -15.24
C LEU A 87 -27.74 -0.74 -15.21
N PHE A 88 -27.14 -0.46 -16.36
CA PHE A 88 -25.75 -0.01 -16.44
C PHE A 88 -25.54 1.33 -15.72
N LEU A 89 -26.43 2.30 -15.93
CA LEU A 89 -26.36 3.60 -15.24
C LEU A 89 -26.50 3.44 -13.73
N PHE A 90 -27.48 2.64 -13.28
CA PHE A 90 -27.70 2.38 -11.86
C PHE A 90 -26.53 1.63 -11.22
N ALA A 91 -25.97 0.64 -11.93
CA ALA A 91 -24.79 -0.09 -11.48
C ALA A 91 -23.56 0.81 -11.36
N ASN A 92 -23.39 1.78 -12.27
CA ASN A 92 -22.29 2.74 -12.18
C ASN A 92 -22.44 3.65 -10.94
N GLU A 93 -23.64 4.16 -10.66
CA GLU A 93 -23.92 4.92 -9.43
C GLU A 93 -23.65 4.08 -8.17
N LEU A 94 -24.13 2.84 -8.15
CA LEU A 94 -23.89 1.92 -7.05
C LEU A 94 -22.42 1.62 -6.86
N LEU A 95 -21.67 1.43 -7.94
CA LEU A 95 -20.25 1.10 -7.90
C LEU A 95 -19.45 2.26 -7.35
N GLN A 96 -19.67 3.49 -7.85
CA GLN A 96 -19.01 4.69 -7.34
C GLN A 96 -19.29 4.87 -5.85
N GLY A 97 -20.56 4.84 -5.43
CA GLY A 97 -20.92 4.99 -4.02
C GLY A 97 -20.43 3.85 -3.13
N SER A 98 -20.34 2.62 -3.63
CA SER A 98 -19.84 1.48 -2.85
C SER A 98 -18.33 1.51 -2.68
N ILE A 99 -17.58 1.93 -3.70
CA ILE A 99 -16.14 2.17 -3.61
C ILE A 99 -15.87 3.23 -2.54
N ASP A 100 -16.52 4.39 -2.60
CA ASP A 100 -16.29 5.46 -1.62
C ASP A 100 -16.59 5.00 -0.19
N ARG A 101 -17.66 4.22 0.02
CA ARG A 101 -18.00 3.69 1.36
C ARG A 101 -17.03 2.63 1.86
N TRP A 102 -16.59 1.70 1.01
CA TRP A 102 -15.68 0.63 1.40
C TRP A 102 -14.24 1.13 1.62
N PHE A 103 -13.81 2.13 0.86
CA PHE A 103 -12.47 2.71 0.98
C PHE A 103 -12.38 3.77 2.09
N SER A 104 -13.37 4.66 2.26
CA SER A 104 -13.31 5.70 3.29
C SER A 104 -13.27 5.15 4.72
N ALA A 105 -14.13 4.17 5.03
CA ALA A 105 -14.23 3.60 6.37
C ALA A 105 -12.99 2.79 6.79
N SER A 106 -12.29 2.18 5.82
CA SER A 106 -11.11 1.36 6.11
C SER A 106 -9.80 2.14 6.09
N VAL A 107 -9.71 3.26 5.36
CA VAL A 107 -8.46 4.03 5.23
C VAL A 107 -8.30 5.05 6.35
N SER A 108 -9.38 5.70 6.79
CA SER A 108 -9.32 6.73 7.85
C SER A 108 -8.77 6.19 9.17
N GLY A 109 -9.30 5.05 9.65
CA GLY A 109 -8.84 4.44 10.90
C GLY A 109 -7.39 3.96 10.87
N VAL A 110 -6.92 3.46 9.71
CA VAL A 110 -5.52 3.02 9.54
C VAL A 110 -4.57 4.21 9.50
N LEU A 111 -4.96 5.31 8.86
CA LEU A 111 -4.15 6.54 8.84
C LEU A 111 -4.08 7.20 10.23
N GLU A 112 -5.19 7.22 10.96
CA GLU A 112 -5.25 7.77 12.32
C GLU A 112 -4.41 6.94 13.31
N GLN A 113 -4.46 5.61 13.21
CA GLN A 113 -3.57 4.72 13.96
C GLN A 113 -2.10 4.83 13.53
N GLY A 114 -1.83 4.97 12.23
CA GLY A 114 -0.48 5.20 11.73
C GLY A 114 0.12 6.49 12.32
N ASN A 115 -0.67 7.56 12.38
CA ASN A 115 -0.25 8.83 12.97
C ASN A 115 -0.05 8.72 14.49
N SER A 116 -0.93 8.04 15.22
CA SER A 116 -0.77 7.85 16.67
C SER A 116 0.46 7.01 17.02
N VAL A 117 0.76 5.97 16.23
CA VAL A 117 1.99 5.18 16.38
C VAL A 117 3.23 6.00 16.06
N ALA A 118 3.20 6.82 15.01
CA ALA A 118 4.32 7.71 14.67
C ALA A 118 4.59 8.73 15.79
N GLN A 119 3.54 9.33 16.35
CA GLN A 119 3.65 10.24 17.51
C GLN A 119 4.17 9.53 18.75
N ALA A 120 3.61 8.36 19.10
CA ALA A 120 4.07 7.59 20.25
C ALA A 120 5.54 7.16 20.11
N LEU A 121 5.99 6.80 18.91
CA LEU A 121 7.39 6.49 18.64
C LEU A 121 8.28 7.72 18.78
N HIS A 122 7.83 8.88 18.28
CA HIS A 122 8.56 10.14 18.42
C HIS A 122 8.74 10.52 19.89
N ASP A 123 7.66 10.46 20.68
CA ASP A 123 7.68 10.75 22.12
C ASP A 123 8.60 9.76 22.85
N ALA A 124 8.54 8.47 22.53
CA ALA A 124 9.41 7.46 23.11
C ALA A 124 10.89 7.69 22.77
N MET A 125 11.21 8.11 21.54
CA MET A 125 12.57 8.47 21.14
C MET A 125 13.06 9.74 21.84
N ALA A 126 12.21 10.77 21.96
CA ALA A 126 12.56 12.00 22.66
C ALA A 126 12.88 11.73 24.14
N GLU A 127 12.02 10.97 24.81
CA GLU A 127 12.20 10.56 26.20
C GLU A 127 13.46 9.70 26.39
N HIS A 128 13.74 8.76 25.48
CA HIS A 128 14.97 7.97 25.53
C HIS A 128 16.22 8.84 25.39
N ASN A 129 16.23 9.74 24.40
CA ASN A 129 17.33 10.67 24.16
C ASN A 129 17.59 11.60 25.36
N LEU A 130 16.53 12.09 26.02
CA LEU A 130 16.65 12.93 27.22
C LEU A 130 17.29 12.17 28.38
N ARG A 131 16.88 10.92 28.62
CA ARG A 131 17.49 10.08 29.67
C ARG A 131 18.97 9.81 29.41
N ASP A 132 19.32 9.56 28.16
CA ASP A 132 20.70 9.31 27.77
C ASP A 132 21.55 10.58 27.88
N ALA A 133 21.01 11.72 27.47
CA ALA A 133 21.64 13.03 27.66
C ALA A 133 21.87 13.33 29.16
N ALA A 134 20.87 13.08 30.01
CA ALA A 134 20.99 13.27 31.46
C ALA A 134 21.99 12.31 32.11
N ARG A 135 22.14 11.10 31.58
CA ARG A 135 23.17 10.14 32.01
C ARG A 135 24.57 10.65 31.63
N LEU A 136 24.75 11.08 30.39
CA LEU A 136 26.02 11.64 29.92
C LEU A 136 26.39 12.92 30.68
N ALA A 137 25.43 13.80 30.95
CA ALA A 137 25.65 15.02 31.72
C ALA A 137 26.20 14.72 33.12
N ARG A 138 25.58 13.78 33.86
CA ARG A 138 26.04 13.38 35.21
C ARG A 138 27.45 12.76 35.20
N GLU A 139 27.80 12.02 34.15
CA GLU A 139 29.13 11.45 34.02
C GLU A 139 30.20 12.53 33.69
N LEU A 140 29.79 13.65 33.11
CA LEU A 140 30.67 14.78 32.76
C LEU A 140 30.76 15.84 33.88
N GLU A 141 29.79 15.90 34.79
CA GLU A 141 29.67 16.89 35.89
C GLU A 141 30.87 16.88 36.87
N GLY A 142 31.68 15.82 36.87
CA GLY A 142 32.90 15.71 37.68
C GLY A 142 34.21 16.04 36.96
N LEU A 143 34.17 16.42 35.69
CA LEU A 143 35.37 16.72 34.90
C LEU A 143 35.70 18.21 34.98
N ALA A 144 36.97 18.55 35.27
CA ALA A 144 37.46 19.91 35.16
C ALA A 144 37.57 20.33 33.69
N LEU A 145 36.47 20.85 33.12
CA LEU A 145 36.38 21.29 31.73
C LEU A 145 37.23 22.55 31.44
N ASP A 146 37.75 23.20 32.47
CA ASP A 146 38.71 24.32 32.37
C ASP A 146 40.13 23.85 32.00
N GLU A 147 40.46 22.58 32.26
CA GLU A 147 41.77 22.02 31.94
C GLU A 147 41.78 21.33 30.55
N PRO A 148 42.86 21.47 29.76
CA PRO A 148 43.00 20.79 28.46
C PRO A 148 42.83 19.27 28.55
N THR A 149 43.26 18.68 29.67
CA THR A 149 43.15 17.24 29.96
C THR A 149 41.70 16.83 30.21
N GLY A 150 40.92 17.66 30.91
CA GLY A 150 39.50 17.44 31.16
C GLY A 150 38.67 17.53 29.89
N ARG A 151 38.95 18.53 29.02
CA ARG A 151 38.30 18.67 27.70
C ARG A 151 38.53 17.46 26.79
N THR A 152 39.75 16.93 26.76
CA THR A 152 40.09 15.74 25.95
C THR A 152 39.41 14.47 26.49
N THR A 153 39.22 14.38 27.80
CA THR A 153 38.51 13.25 28.43
C THR A 153 37.01 13.34 28.16
N ALA A 154 36.44 14.53 28.25
CA ALA A 154 35.04 14.79 27.93
C ALA A 154 34.72 14.49 26.45
N SER A 155 35.56 14.95 25.51
CA SER A 155 35.34 14.68 24.08
C SER A 155 35.38 13.19 23.73
N ARG A 156 36.32 12.43 24.32
CA ARG A 156 36.38 10.97 24.14
C ARG A 156 35.15 10.28 24.72
N ARG A 157 34.65 10.73 25.88
CA ARG A 157 33.45 10.17 26.49
C ARG A 157 32.19 10.49 25.69
N LEU A 158 32.08 11.71 25.15
CA LEU A 158 31.00 12.13 24.26
C LEU A 158 30.99 11.33 22.95
N ALA A 159 32.15 11.11 22.34
CA ALA A 159 32.27 10.30 21.13
C ALA A 159 31.81 8.86 21.37
N ARG A 160 32.22 8.27 22.50
CA ARG A 160 31.78 6.94 22.92
C ARG A 160 30.30 6.89 23.29
N GLY A 161 29.80 7.90 23.99
CA GLY A 161 28.40 8.02 24.38
C GLY A 161 27.46 8.12 23.18
N ARG A 162 27.88 8.84 22.14
CA ARG A 162 27.18 8.93 20.85
C ARG A 162 27.12 7.57 20.15
N GLU A 163 28.21 6.81 20.09
CA GLU A 163 28.21 5.46 19.51
C GLU A 163 27.32 4.49 20.30
N GLU A 164 27.32 4.59 21.63
CA GLU A 164 26.49 3.78 22.52
C GLU A 164 24.99 4.07 22.38
N THR A 165 24.61 5.30 22.08
CA THR A 165 23.22 5.75 21.90
C THR A 165 22.74 5.73 20.46
N GLY A 166 23.65 5.63 19.49
CA GLY A 166 23.33 5.78 18.06
C GLY A 166 22.84 7.20 17.70
N ALA A 167 23.13 8.20 18.55
CA ALA A 167 22.72 9.57 18.32
C ALA A 167 23.43 10.15 17.10
N ALA A 168 22.68 10.81 16.22
CA ALA A 168 23.24 11.51 15.07
C ALA A 168 24.20 12.64 15.47
N PHE A 169 23.97 13.25 16.63
CA PHE A 169 24.70 14.40 17.13
C PHE A 169 24.65 14.49 18.65
N VAL A 170 25.78 14.84 19.28
CA VAL A 170 25.87 15.17 20.71
C VAL A 170 26.75 16.40 20.88
N ALA A 171 26.29 17.42 21.60
CA ALA A 171 27.04 18.63 21.91
C ALA A 171 27.09 18.89 23.42
N LEU A 172 28.22 19.42 23.87
CA LEU A 172 28.47 19.87 25.23
C LEU A 172 28.59 21.40 25.26
N TYR A 173 27.80 22.00 26.14
CA TYR A 173 27.82 23.43 26.43
C TYR A 173 28.16 23.63 27.90
N ASP A 174 29.03 24.59 28.20
CA ASP A 174 29.28 25.06 29.56
C ASP A 174 28.64 26.44 29.72
N ARG A 175 27.54 26.49 30.49
CA ARG A 175 26.60 27.62 30.69
C ARG A 175 25.96 28.19 29.43
N ASP A 176 26.75 28.70 28.49
CA ASP A 176 26.35 29.26 27.19
C ASP A 176 27.49 29.18 26.16
N GLU A 177 28.66 28.64 26.52
CA GLU A 177 29.81 28.49 25.64
C GLU A 177 29.85 27.07 25.06
N PHE A 178 29.89 26.99 23.74
CA PHE A 178 30.04 25.71 23.04
C PHE A 178 31.43 25.14 23.34
N VAL A 179 31.47 23.98 24.02
CA VAL A 179 32.74 23.34 24.38
C VAL A 179 33.16 22.39 23.27
N HIS A 180 32.27 21.48 22.88
CA HIS A 180 32.58 20.45 21.89
C HIS A 180 31.31 19.76 21.35
N ALA A 181 31.34 19.30 20.10
CA ALA A 181 30.31 18.40 19.58
C ALA A 181 30.89 17.28 18.71
N VAL A 182 30.18 16.16 18.71
CA VAL A 182 30.49 14.98 17.90
C VAL A 182 29.29 14.70 17.00
N VAL A 183 29.52 14.73 15.69
CA VAL A 183 28.52 14.51 14.64
C VAL A 183 28.81 13.18 13.96
N ASP A 184 27.77 12.44 13.58
CA ASP A 184 27.92 11.31 12.67
C ASP A 184 28.17 11.77 11.22
N PRO A 185 29.35 11.47 10.61
CA PRO A 185 29.63 11.83 9.23
C PRO A 185 28.61 11.26 8.23
N ALA A 186 27.89 10.18 8.57
CA ALA A 186 26.87 9.60 7.71
C ALA A 186 25.56 10.42 7.62
N THR A 187 25.32 11.34 8.57
CA THR A 187 24.06 12.13 8.59
C THR A 187 24.09 13.41 7.75
N GLY A 188 25.24 13.78 7.16
CA GLY A 188 25.36 15.02 6.37
C GLY A 188 25.25 16.31 7.18
N LEU A 189 25.13 16.22 8.51
CA LEU A 189 25.05 17.37 9.43
C LEU A 189 26.41 18.01 9.72
N ALA A 190 27.50 17.46 9.18
CA ALA A 190 28.87 17.94 9.38
C ALA A 190 29.16 19.31 8.74
N ASP A 191 28.36 19.73 7.76
CA ASP A 191 28.49 21.00 7.03
C ASP A 191 27.66 22.16 7.63
N LEU A 192 27.00 21.95 8.79
CA LEU A 192 26.24 23.02 9.42
C LEU A 192 27.19 24.03 10.10
N PRO A 193 27.22 25.31 9.66
CA PRO A 193 28.08 26.34 10.26
C PRO A 193 27.54 26.63 11.65
N GLU A 194 28.20 26.10 12.68
CA GLU A 194 27.87 26.23 14.10
C GLU A 194 26.36 26.28 14.35
N LEU A 195 25.71 25.10 14.44
CA LEU A 195 24.29 24.95 14.83
C LEU A 195 23.93 26.04 15.85
N GLY A 196 23.23 27.08 15.37
CA GLY A 196 23.23 28.39 16.01
C GLY A 196 22.81 28.30 17.48
N ARG A 197 23.37 29.19 18.31
CA ARG A 197 23.12 29.30 19.76
C ARG A 197 21.64 29.28 20.19
N GLY A 198 20.68 29.38 19.24
CA GLY A 198 19.24 29.24 19.45
C GLY A 198 18.71 27.79 19.44
N LEU A 199 19.36 26.84 18.78
CA LEU A 199 18.91 25.43 18.73
C LEU A 199 18.95 24.74 20.10
N PRO A 200 20.01 24.90 20.92
CA PRO A 200 20.01 24.39 22.29
C PRO A 200 18.94 25.05 23.15
N ARG A 201 18.68 26.37 22.98
CA ARG A 201 17.63 27.10 23.69
C ARG A 201 16.23 26.62 23.30
N GLU A 202 15.94 26.45 22.02
CA GLU A 202 14.67 25.90 21.56
C GLU A 202 14.47 24.45 22.02
N ALA A 203 15.55 23.66 22.08
CA ALA A 203 15.50 22.30 22.61
C ALA A 203 15.26 22.27 24.13
N LEU A 204 15.86 23.17 24.90
CA LEU A 204 15.62 23.35 26.34
C LEU A 204 14.22 23.90 26.64
N GLU A 205 13.68 24.77 25.77
CA GLU A 205 12.33 25.32 25.91
C GLU A 205 11.24 24.32 25.53
N ARG A 206 11.47 23.47 24.51
CA ARG A 206 10.54 22.41 24.09
C ARG A 206 10.66 21.13 24.93
N GLY A 207 11.88 20.72 25.27
CA GLY A 207 12.19 19.61 26.15
C GLY A 207 12.49 20.14 27.55
N ARG A 208 11.45 20.38 28.34
CA ARG A 208 11.60 20.90 29.70
C ARG A 208 12.55 20.03 30.54
N ALA A 209 13.65 20.68 30.95
CA ALA A 209 14.47 20.52 32.16
C ALA A 209 14.55 19.14 32.82
#